data_AF-A0A1V5JCE6-F1
#
_entry.id   AF-A0A1V5JCE6-F1
#
_cell.length_a   1.000
_cell.length_b   1.000
_cell.length_c   1.000
_cell.angle_alpha   90.00
_cell.angle_beta   90.00
_cell.angle_gamma   90.00
#
_symmetry.space_group_name_H-M   'P 1'
#
loop_
_entity.id
_entity.type
_entity.pdbx_description
1 polymer ?
#
loop_
_entity_poly.entity_id
_entity_poly.type
_entity_poly.pdbx_seq_one_letter_code
_entity_poly.pdbx_strand_id
1 'polypeptide(L)' 'MTHLANISCRLGKPVTWDNASNMFGEADANALITPYYNEPWKFPKY' A
#
# COMPACT_ATOMS: atom_id res chain seq x y z
N MET A 1 -13.42 -0.62 -1.91
CA MET A 1 -13.02 0.75 -2.34
C MET A 1 -12.48 1.63 -1.21
N THR A 2 -12.45 1.19 0.06
CA THR A 2 -12.11 2.04 1.22
C THR A 2 -10.61 2.35 1.37
N HIS A 3 -9.74 1.44 0.91
CA HIS A 3 -8.29 1.57 1.10
C HIS A 3 -7.67 2.67 0.23
N LEU A 4 -8.13 2.84 -1.01
CA LEU A 4 -7.65 3.87 -1.93
C LEU A 4 -7.92 5.28 -1.39
N ALA A 5 -9.14 5.53 -0.92
CA ALA A 5 -9.51 6.82 -0.34
C ALA A 5 -8.68 7.15 0.91
N ASN A 6 -8.48 6.18 1.81
CA ASN A 6 -7.65 6.37 3.00
C ASN A 6 -6.19 6.72 2.66
N ILE A 7 -5.61 6.06 1.65
CA ILE A 7 -4.24 6.33 1.20
C ILE A 7 -4.14 7.74 0.58
N SER A 8 -5.10 8.09 -0.28
CA SER A 8 -5.20 9.44 -0.88
C SER A 8 -5.25 10.53 0.20
N CYS A 9 -6.11 10.37 1.21
CA CYS A 9 -6.22 11.31 2.31
C CYS A 9 -4.94 11.42 3.16
N ARG A 10 -4.25 10.30 3.42
CA ARG A 10 -2.99 10.30 4.18
C ARG A 10 -1.85 11.00 3.45
N LEU A 11 -1.79 10.86 2.13
CA LEU A 11 -0.76 11.48 1.30
C LEU A 11 -1.12 12.90 0.85
N GLY A 12 -2.38 13.32 1.03
CA GLY A 12 -2.86 14.63 0.61
C GLY A 12 -2.86 14.85 -0.90
N LYS A 13 -2.84 13.75 -1.69
CA LYS A 13 -2.76 13.78 -3.16
C LYS A 13 -3.58 12.63 -3.75
N PRO A 14 -4.09 12.77 -4.99
CA PRO A 14 -4.70 11.65 -5.70
C PRO A 14 -3.67 10.54 -5.91
N VAL A 15 -4.13 9.29 -5.83
CA VAL A 15 -3.33 8.09 -6.09
C VAL A 15 -4.04 7.22 -7.11
N THR A 16 -3.28 6.52 -7.93
CA THR A 16 -3.81 5.69 -9.02
C THR A 16 -3.46 4.22 -8.79
N TRP A 17 -4.45 3.34 -8.92
CA TRP A 17 -4.27 1.90 -8.78
C TRP A 17 -4.03 1.26 -10.14
N ASP A 18 -2.92 0.53 -10.28
CA ASP A 18 -2.64 -0.33 -11.42
C ASP A 18 -3.02 -1.79 -11.08
N ASN A 19 -4.06 -2.27 -11.74
CA ASN A 19 -4.55 -3.63 -11.53
C ASN A 19 -3.67 -4.71 -12.18
N ALA A 20 -2.83 -4.36 -13.16
CA ALA A 20 -1.92 -5.31 -13.78
C ALA A 20 -0.76 -5.67 -12.84
N SER A 21 -0.21 -4.68 -12.14
CA SER A 21 0.88 -4.84 -11.18
C SER A 21 0.42 -5.05 -9.74
N ASN A 22 -0.88 -4.84 -9.45
CA ASN A 22 -1.43 -4.79 -8.09
C ASN A 22 -0.68 -3.80 -7.19
N MET A 23 -0.33 -2.64 -7.75
CA MET A 23 0.43 -1.58 -7.09
C MET A 23 -0.16 -0.20 -7.41
N PHE A 24 0.21 0.79 -6.61
CA PHE A 24 0.00 2.19 -6.93
C PHE A 24 1.11 2.71 -7.87
N GLY A 25 0.76 3.69 -8.70
CA GLY A 25 1.76 4.44 -9.47
C GLY A 25 2.72 5.24 -8.59
N GLU A 26 2.31 5.56 -7.36
CA GLU A 26 3.06 6.35 -6.41
C GLU A 26 3.78 5.46 -5.37
N ALA A 27 5.11 5.60 -5.27
CA ALA A 27 5.93 4.76 -4.38
C ALA A 27 5.60 4.92 -2.88
N ASP A 28 5.19 6.12 -2.47
CA ASP A 28 4.74 6.41 -1.11
C ASP A 28 3.39 5.76 -0.78
N ALA A 29 2.51 5.59 -1.77
CA ALA A 29 1.29 4.80 -1.60
C ALA A 29 1.59 3.30 -1.46
N ASN A 30 2.56 2.78 -2.20
CA ASN A 30 3.02 1.39 -2.09
C ASN A 30 3.60 1.04 -0.71
N ALA A 31 4.28 2.00 -0.07
CA ALA A 31 4.77 1.82 1.29
C ALA A 31 3.64 1.65 2.32
N LEU A 32 2.46 2.25 2.10
CA LEU A 32 1.31 2.19 3.02
C LEU A 32 0.48 0.91 2.89
N ILE A 33 0.59 0.19 1.77
CA ILE A 33 -0.05 -1.14 1.61
C ILE A 33 0.88 -2.29 1.98
N THR A 34 2.18 -2.05 2.01
CA THR A 34 3.16 -3.08 2.36
C THR A 34 3.20 -3.23 3.87
N PRO A 35 2.82 -4.39 4.44
CA PRO A 35 2.89 -4.59 5.87
C PRO A 35 4.36 -4.65 6.32
N TYR A 36 4.70 -3.82 7.30
CA TYR A 36 5.97 -3.91 8.00
C TYR A 36 5.79 -4.74 9.27
N TYR A 37 6.44 -5.90 9.33
CA TYR A 37 6.41 -6.77 10.51
C TYR A 37 7.66 -6.55 11.36
N ASN A 38 7.47 -6.28 12.65
CA ASN A 38 8.54 -6.16 13.63
C ASN A 38 9.05 -7.55 14.05
N GLU A 39 10.36 -7.70 14.25
CA GLU A 39 10.94 -8.96 14.72
C GLU A 39 10.40 -9.36 16.11
N PRO A 40 10.16 -10.68 16.37
CA PRO A 40 10.48 -11.83 15.53
C PRO A 40 9.40 -12.22 14.50
N TRP A 41 8.35 -11.41 14.33
CA TRP A 41 7.23 -11.74 13.45
C TRP A 41 7.64 -11.59 11.98
N LYS A 42 7.52 -12.67 11.21
CA LYS A 42 7.78 -12.71 9.78
C LYS A 42 6.54 -13.20 9.05
N PHE A 43 6.28 -12.65 7.86
CA PHE A 43 5.17 -13.12 7.04
C PHE A 43 5.36 -14.60 6.68
N PRO A 44 4.36 -15.48 6.88
CA PRO A 44 4.45 -16.88 6.51
C PRO A 44 4.71 -17.01 5.01
N LYS A 45 5.76 -17.74 4.64
CA LYS A 45 6.01 -18.14 3.26
C LYS A 45 5.37 -19.52 3.08
N TYR A 46 4.31 -19.59 2.27
CA TYR A 46 3.73 -20.85 1.81
C TYR A 46 4.43 -21.32 0.54
#